data_AF-A0A0E3ZTB2-F1
#
_entry.id   AF-A0A0E3ZTB2-F1
#
_cell.length_a   1.000
_cell.length_b   1.000
_cell.length_c   1.000
_cell.angle_alpha   90.00
_cell.angle_beta   90.00
_cell.angle_gamma   90.00
#
_symmetry.space_group_name_H-M   'P 1'
#
loop_
_entity.id
_entity.type
_entity.pdbx_description
1 polymer ?
#
loop_
_entity_poly.entity_id
_entity_poly.type
_entity_poly.pdbx_seq_one_letter_code
_entity_poly.pdbx_strand_id
1 'polypeptide(L)'
;MILYFTTVDSLGQTKEFSWWFTTLEFALDVLSHLSSTGRTIIYARLVDNGHHTDLPLDAFDGEIISSSIHQLEVEWQQVLGQSITGENGSFIHLK
;
A
#
# COMPACT_ATOMS: atom_id res chain seq x y z
N MET A 1 11.19 -21.67 1.79
CA MET A 1 10.25 -20.85 1.00
C MET A 1 10.97 -20.25 -0.19
N ILE A 2 10.39 -20.31 -1.38
CA ILE A 2 10.95 -19.71 -2.59
C ILE A 2 9.94 -18.70 -3.12
N LEU A 3 10.41 -17.49 -3.43
CA LEU A 3 9.61 -16.49 -4.12
C LEU A 3 9.98 -16.53 -5.61
N TYR A 4 8.98 -16.61 -6.48
CA TYR A 4 9.11 -16.40 -7.91
C TYR A 4 8.36 -15.13 -8.27
N PHE A 5 8.98 -14.22 -9.01
CA PHE A 5 8.29 -13.03 -9.48
C PHE A 5 8.88 -12.51 -10.78
N THR A 6 8.07 -11.80 -11.53
CA THR A 6 8.46 -11.18 -12.80
C THR A 6 8.19 -9.70 -12.72
N THR A 7 9.20 -8.91 -13.03
CA THR A 7 9.08 -7.45 -13.15
C THR A 7 9.14 -7.05 -14.61
N VAL A 8 8.45 -5.97 -14.97
CA VAL A 8 8.61 -5.27 -16.24
C VAL A 8 9.24 -3.91 -15.98
N ASP A 9 10.24 -3.54 -16.78
CA ASP A 9 10.81 -2.20 -16.75
C ASP A 9 10.04 -1.23 -17.67
N SER A 10 10.41 0.05 -17.62
CA SER A 10 9.78 1.10 -18.43
C SER A 10 9.95 0.93 -19.94
N LEU A 11 10.85 0.06 -20.39
CA LEU A 11 11.06 -0.30 -21.79
C LEU A 11 10.24 -1.53 -22.19
N GLY A 12 9.43 -2.08 -21.27
CA GLY A 12 8.62 -3.28 -21.49
C GLY A 12 9.42 -4.59 -21.40
N GLN A 13 10.68 -4.56 -20.95
CA GLN A 13 11.46 -5.77 -20.81
C GLN A 13 11.12 -6.50 -19.51
N THR A 14 10.75 -7.76 -19.64
CA THR A 14 10.44 -8.63 -18.52
C THR A 14 11.69 -9.28 -17.97
N LYS A 15 11.82 -9.29 -16.64
CA LYS A 15 12.88 -10.02 -15.93
C LYS A 15 12.25 -10.91 -14.89
N GLU A 16 12.65 -12.17 -14.92
CA GLU A 16 12.23 -13.19 -13.97
C GLU A 16 13.25 -13.33 -12.85
N PHE A 17 12.76 -13.47 -11.63
CA PHE A 17 13.56 -13.62 -10.45
C PHE A 17 13.03 -14.80 -9.62
N SER A 18 13.97 -15.50 -9.01
CA SER A 18 13.65 -16.47 -7.98
C SER A 18 14.71 -16.46 -6.89
N TRP A 19 14.29 -16.51 -5.63
CA TRP A 19 15.21 -16.64 -4.51
C TRP A 19 14.60 -17.41 -3.35
N TRP A 20 15.48 -18.01 -2.55
CA TRP A 20 15.12 -18.59 -1.26
C TRP A 20 15.24 -17.52 -0.17
N PHE A 21 14.23 -17.44 0.68
CA PHE A 21 14.21 -16.64 1.89
C PHE A 21 13.70 -17.43 3.11
N THR A 22 13.95 -16.92 4.32
CA THR A 22 13.58 -17.58 5.59
C THR A 22 12.32 -17.02 6.22
N THR A 23 12.01 -15.74 6.01
CA THR A 23 10.85 -15.04 6.59
C THR A 23 9.96 -14.46 5.50
N LEU A 24 8.65 -14.65 5.63
CA LEU A 24 7.68 -14.14 4.66
C LEU A 24 7.70 -12.62 4.58
N GLU A 25 7.85 -11.96 5.72
CA GLU A 25 7.92 -10.52 5.87
C GLU A 25 9.02 -9.94 4.98
N PHE A 26 10.21 -10.54 4.98
CA PHE A 26 11.30 -10.07 4.13
C PHE A 26 10.96 -10.18 2.63
N ALA A 27 10.31 -11.27 2.21
CA ALA A 27 9.90 -11.42 0.82
C ALA A 27 8.85 -10.37 0.41
N LEU A 28 7.88 -10.10 1.29
CA LEU A 28 6.83 -9.09 1.05
C LEU A 28 7.38 -7.66 1.07
N ASP A 29 8.34 -7.36 1.95
CA ASP A 29 9.02 -6.06 2.01
C ASP A 29 9.78 -5.79 0.72
N VAL A 30 10.44 -6.81 0.16
CA VAL A 30 11.18 -6.64 -1.10
C VAL A 30 10.22 -6.40 -2.27
N LEU A 31 9.08 -7.09 -2.34
CA LEU A 31 8.08 -6.83 -3.38
C LEU A 31 7.50 -5.42 -3.27
N SER A 32 7.18 -4.99 -2.05
CA SER A 32 6.70 -3.62 -1.77
C SER A 32 7.73 -2.56 -2.17
N HIS A 33 9.01 -2.78 -1.83
CA HIS A 33 10.10 -1.88 -2.22
C HIS A 33 10.33 -1.86 -3.74
N LEU A 34 10.23 -3.00 -4.42
CA LEU A 34 10.37 -3.05 -5.87
C LEU A 34 9.29 -2.23 -6.57
N SER A 35 8.05 -2.38 -6.13
CA SER A 35 6.91 -1.62 -6.63
C SER A 35 7.10 -0.10 -6.44
N SER A 36 7.55 0.34 -5.26
CA SER A 36 7.80 1.75 -4.98
C SER A 36 8.95 2.37 -5.78
N THR A 37 9.89 1.56 -6.28
CA THR A 37 10.99 2.03 -7.16
C THR A 37 10.57 2.25 -8.62
N GLY A 38 9.29 2.12 -8.94
CA GLY A 38 8.76 2.31 -10.30
C GLY A 38 8.95 1.09 -11.21
N ARG A 39 9.26 -0.08 -10.64
CA ARG A 39 9.23 -1.35 -11.38
C ARG A 39 7.87 -1.99 -11.15
N THR A 40 7.16 -2.28 -12.23
CA THR A 40 5.88 -2.99 -12.13
C THR A 40 6.13 -4.47 -11.99
N ILE A 41 5.57 -5.07 -10.95
CA ILE A 41 5.54 -6.53 -10.77
C ILE A 41 4.31 -7.04 -11.52
N ILE A 42 4.50 -7.96 -12.46
CA ILE A 42 3.41 -8.53 -13.29
C ILE A 42 3.06 -9.96 -12.91
N TYR A 43 3.86 -10.58 -12.05
CA TYR A 43 3.63 -11.93 -11.55
C TYR A 43 4.39 -12.13 -10.24
N ALA A 44 3.78 -12.79 -9.27
CA ALA A 44 4.42 -13.17 -8.02
C ALA A 44 3.78 -14.45 -7.46
N ARG A 45 4.61 -15.42 -7.09
CA ARG A 45 4.22 -16.71 -6.52
C ARG A 45 5.16 -17.10 -5.40
N LEU A 46 4.57 -17.49 -4.27
CA LEU A 46 5.25 -18.10 -3.17
C LEU A 46 5.18 -19.63 -3.27
N VAL A 47 6.29 -20.31 -3.04
CA VAL A 47 6.36 -21.76 -2.89
C VAL A 47 6.87 -22.10 -1.50
N ASP A 48 6.05 -22.78 -0.71
CA ASP A 48 6.44 -23.27 0.62
C ASP A 48 5.93 -24.69 0.85
N ASN A 49 6.81 -25.60 1.26
CA ASN A 49 6.48 -27.00 1.52
C ASN A 49 5.66 -27.69 0.39
N GLY A 50 5.92 -27.32 -0.87
CA GLY A 50 5.20 -27.84 -2.04
C GLY A 50 3.86 -27.16 -2.33
N HIS A 51 3.41 -26.23 -1.48
CA HIS A 51 2.26 -25.38 -1.74
C HIS A 51 2.67 -24.17 -2.57
N HIS A 52 1.85 -23.85 -3.57
CA HIS A 52 2.00 -22.69 -4.44
C HIS A 52 0.91 -21.69 -4.09
N THR A 53 1.30 -20.46 -3.77
CA THR A 53 0.39 -19.36 -3.46
C THR A 53 0.69 -18.20 -4.40
N ASP A 54 -0.25 -17.89 -5.29
CA ASP A 54 -0.16 -16.68 -6.11
C ASP A 54 -0.45 -15.46 -5.25
N LEU A 55 0.44 -14.46 -5.30
CA LEU A 55 0.32 -13.26 -4.49
C LEU A 55 -0.46 -12.18 -5.26
N PRO A 56 -1.38 -11.46 -4.58
CA PRO A 56 -2.11 -10.35 -5.20
C PRO A 56 -1.14 -9.19 -5.47
N LEU A 57 -0.91 -8.87 -6.74
CA LEU A 57 0.05 -7.84 -7.16
C LEU A 57 -0.37 -6.44 -6.70
N ASP A 58 -1.68 -6.20 -6.76
CA ASP A 58 -2.33 -4.97 -6.35
C ASP A 58 -2.20 -4.69 -4.83
N ALA A 59 -1.74 -5.67 -4.04
CA ALA A 59 -1.43 -5.45 -2.63
C ALA A 59 -0.07 -4.73 -2.43
N PHE A 60 0.78 -4.71 -3.45
CA PHE A 60 2.13 -4.16 -3.40
C PHE A 60 2.28 -2.83 -4.14
N ASP A 61 1.28 -2.42 -4.93
CA ASP A 61 1.28 -1.13 -5.65
C ASP A 61 0.90 0.07 -4.77
N GLY A 62 0.29 -0.17 -3.61
CA GLY A 62 -0.17 0.86 -2.67
C GLY A 62 -1.47 1.56 -3.11
N GLU A 63 -2.01 1.26 -4.29
CA GLU A 63 -3.17 1.92 -4.88
C GLU A 63 -4.49 1.40 -4.30
N ILE A 64 -4.57 0.12 -3.91
CA ILE A 64 -5.81 -0.44 -3.33
C ILE A 64 -6.23 0.30 -2.06
N ILE A 65 -5.28 0.70 -1.22
CA ILE A 65 -5.55 1.31 0.09
C ILE A 65 -5.66 2.83 -0.02
N SER A 66 -5.05 3.44 -1.06
CA SER A 66 -4.95 4.90 -1.21
C SER A 66 -6.32 5.57 -1.27
N SER A 67 -7.25 5.01 -2.04
CA SER A 67 -8.60 5.57 -2.23
C SER A 67 -9.43 5.59 -0.95
N SER A 68 -9.46 4.47 -0.22
CA SER A 68 -10.22 4.34 1.02
C SER A 68 -9.61 5.17 2.15
N ILE A 69 -8.27 5.23 2.24
CA ILE A 69 -7.60 6.10 3.21
C ILE A 69 -7.80 7.57 2.88
N HIS A 70 -7.74 7.97 1.62
CA HIS A 70 -8.00 9.35 1.22
C HIS A 70 -9.46 9.74 1.53
N GLN A 71 -10.42 8.84 1.32
CA GLN A 71 -11.81 9.10 1.70
C GLN A 71 -11.93 9.33 3.21
N LEU A 72 -11.31 8.47 4.03
CA LEU A 72 -11.27 8.65 5.48
C LEU A 72 -10.59 9.96 5.89
N GLU A 73 -9.49 10.34 5.24
CA GLU A 73 -8.82 11.62 5.47
C GLU A 73 -9.76 12.81 5.20
N VAL A 74 -10.49 12.79 4.08
CA VAL A 74 -11.47 13.84 3.73
C VAL A 74 -12.57 13.92 4.78
N GLU A 75 -13.14 12.79 5.19
CA GLU A 75 -14.18 12.73 6.23
C GLU A 75 -13.66 13.29 7.57
N TRP A 76 -12.44 12.93 7.97
CA TRP A 76 -11.80 13.46 9.17
C TRP A 76 -11.55 14.96 9.11
N GLN A 77 -11.05 15.47 7.98
CA GLN A 77 -10.83 16.91 7.78
C GLN A 77 -12.14 17.70 7.83
N GLN A 78 -13.26 17.14 7.35
CA GLN A 78 -14.58 17.76 7.45
C GLN A 78 -15.06 17.89 8.90
N VAL A 79 -14.92 16.82 9.69
CA VAL A 79 -15.29 16.84 11.13
C VAL A 79 -14.44 17.84 11.91
N LEU A 80 -13.13 17.86 11.67
CA LEU A 80 -12.22 18.77 12.35
C LEU A 80 -12.42 20.23 11.92
N GLY A 81 -12.71 20.49 10.64
CA GLY A 81 -12.99 21.83 10.12
C GLY A 81 -14.31 22.44 10.64
N GLN A 82 -15.32 21.61 10.90
CA GLN A 82 -16.58 22.05 11.52
C GLN A 82 -16.41 22.46 12.99
N SER A 83 -15.38 21.96 13.67
CA SER A 83 -15.14 22.23 15.10
C SER A 83 -14.62 23.64 15.39
N ILE A 84 -14.16 24.39 14.37
CA ILE A 84 -13.55 25.72 14.54
C ILE A 84 -14.54 26.86 14.22
N THR A 85 -15.64 26.57 13.52
CA THR A 85 -16.67 27.57 13.17
C THR A 85 -17.88 27.40 14.09
N GLY A 86 -17.63 27.47 15.40
CA GLY A 86 -18.63 27.11 16.40
C GLY A 86 -18.62 27.90 17.70
N GLU A 87 -17.76 28.91 17.91
CA GLU A 87 -17.86 29.79 19.07
C GLU A 87 -17.38 31.22 18.75
N ASN A 88 -18.25 32.01 18.13
CA ASN A 88 -18.20 33.47 18.23
C ASN A 88 -19.64 34.00 18.18
N GLY A 89 -20.27 34.13 19.35
CA GLY A 89 -21.67 34.55 19.41
C GLY A 89 -22.29 34.71 20.80
N SER A 90 -21.73 35.63 21.61
CA SER A 90 -22.47 36.45 22.58
C SER A 90 -22.80 35.93 24.00
N PHE A 91 -22.69 36.88 24.94
CA PHE A 91 -23.10 36.94 26.35
C PHE A 91 -22.15 36.38 27.42
N ILE A 92 -21.40 37.28 28.09
CA ILE A 92 -21.79 37.78 29.43
C ILE A 92 -21.15 39.16 29.69
N HIS A 93 -21.98 40.20 29.71
CA HIS A 93 -21.68 41.46 30.38
C HIS A 93 -22.17 41.27 31.83
N LEU A 94 -21.24 41.23 32.80
CA LEU A 94 -21.60 41.36 34.21
C LEU A 94 -20.95 42.63 34.75
N LYS A 95 -21.81 43.45 35.34
CA LYS A 95 -21.55 44.70 36.03
C LYS A 95 -21.27 44.42 37.50
#